data_AF-A0A7I8DVF2-F1
#
_entry.id   AF-A0A7I8DVF2-F1
#
_cell.length_a   1.000
_cell.length_b   1.000
_cell.length_c   1.000
_cell.angle_alpha   90.00
_cell.angle_beta   90.00
_cell.angle_gamma   90.00
#
_symmetry.space_group_name_H-M   'P 1'
#
loop_
_entity.id
_entity.type
_entity.pdbx_description
1 polymer ?
#
loop_
_entity_poly.entity_id
_entity_poly.type
_entity_poly.pdbx_seq_one_letter_code
_entity_poly.pdbx_strand_id
1 'polypeptide(L)'
;MNFQEYRCRNYVIGNGDTLYSISREYNVPLPLILRLNPFVDIYNLQVGDEICIPVIEGASQDQVSEYVVAEGDSVQTVLDKYAIDMEDLIRNNSLSAMMLLPGIKLNIPNNND
;
A
#
# COMPACT_ATOMS: atom_id res chain seq x y z
N MET A 1 6.20 10.18 8.47
CA MET A 1 5.00 9.37 8.20
C MET A 1 4.14 9.36 9.43
N ASN A 2 2.86 9.72 9.29
CA ASN A 2 1.92 9.64 10.40
C ASN A 2 1.04 8.39 10.20
N PHE A 3 1.34 7.31 10.92
CA PHE A 3 0.59 6.05 10.80
C PHE A 3 -0.80 6.09 11.47
N GLN A 4 -1.21 7.25 11.99
CA GLN A 4 -2.48 7.48 12.68
C GLN A 4 -3.73 7.28 11.78
N GLU A 5 -3.56 7.16 10.45
CA GLU A 5 -4.67 7.04 9.50
C GLU A 5 -4.94 5.59 9.04
N TYR A 6 -4.08 4.63 9.41
CA TYR A 6 -4.30 3.21 9.12
C TYR A 6 -4.97 2.52 10.30
N ARG A 7 -6.05 1.80 10.02
CA ARG A 7 -6.59 0.79 10.93
C ARG A 7 -6.21 -0.60 10.42
N CYS A 8 -6.15 -1.56 11.35
CA CYS A 8 -5.86 -2.95 11.03
C CYS A 8 -7.15 -3.73 10.77
N ARG A 9 -7.28 -4.29 9.57
CA ARG A 9 -8.19 -5.42 9.33
C ARG A 9 -7.44 -6.70 9.73
N ASN A 10 -7.96 -7.45 10.71
CA ASN A 10 -7.34 -8.71 11.10
C ASN A 10 -7.53 -9.76 9.98
N TYR A 11 -6.47 -10.50 9.67
CA TYR A 11 -6.47 -11.60 8.72
C TYR A 11 -5.75 -12.81 9.31
N VAL A 12 -6.34 -13.99 9.19
CA VAL A 12 -5.76 -15.26 9.65
C VAL A 12 -5.18 -16.00 8.45
N ILE A 13 -3.90 -16.31 8.50
CA ILE A 13 -3.19 -17.03 7.43
C ILE A 13 -3.83 -18.39 7.18
N GLY A 14 -4.23 -18.62 5.94
CA GLY A 14 -4.76 -19.87 5.40
C GLY A 14 -3.72 -20.72 4.68
N ASN A 15 -4.17 -21.88 4.18
CA ASN A 15 -3.29 -22.79 3.45
C ASN A 15 -2.91 -22.21 2.08
N GLY A 16 -1.60 -22.10 1.82
CA GLY A 16 -1.07 -21.59 0.55
C GLY A 16 -0.91 -20.07 0.51
N ASP A 17 -1.29 -19.37 1.57
CA ASP A 17 -1.09 -17.93 1.65
C ASP A 17 0.38 -17.55 1.78
N THR A 18 0.70 -16.41 1.18
CA THR A 18 1.96 -15.71 1.38
C THR A 18 1.63 -14.24 1.62
N LEU A 19 2.51 -13.50 2.30
CA LEU A 19 2.30 -12.06 2.45
C LEU A 19 2.20 -11.35 1.08
N TYR A 20 2.84 -11.90 0.04
CA TYR A 20 2.76 -11.40 -1.33
C TYR A 20 1.38 -11.66 -1.97
N SER A 21 0.84 -12.88 -1.87
CA SER A 21 -0.49 -13.17 -2.42
C SER A 21 -1.56 -12.33 -1.73
N ILE A 22 -1.45 -12.17 -0.42
CA ILE A 22 -2.32 -11.30 0.37
C ILE A 22 -2.17 -9.83 -0.05
N SER A 23 -0.93 -9.36 -0.27
CA SER A 23 -0.70 -7.98 -0.75
C SER A 23 -1.44 -7.72 -2.06
N ARG A 24 -1.43 -8.70 -2.98
CA ARG A 24 -2.15 -8.60 -4.26
C ARG A 24 -3.65 -8.75 -4.13
N GLU A 25 -4.13 -9.62 -3.24
CA GLU A 25 -5.56 -9.81 -2.98
C GLU A 25 -6.20 -8.55 -2.40
N TYR A 26 -5.54 -7.91 -1.44
CA TYR A 26 -6.07 -6.71 -0.77
C TYR A 26 -5.63 -5.41 -1.44
N ASN A 27 -4.89 -5.51 -2.54
CA ASN A 27 -4.25 -4.37 -3.22
C ASN A 27 -3.51 -3.41 -2.27
N VAL A 28 -2.79 -3.99 -1.30
CA VAL A 28 -1.97 -3.25 -0.33
C VAL A 28 -0.50 -3.52 -0.63
N PRO A 29 0.38 -2.51 -0.61
CA PRO A 29 1.81 -2.71 -0.80
C PRO A 29 2.39 -3.71 0.21
N LEU A 30 3.09 -4.75 -0.27
CA LEU A 30 3.78 -5.71 0.59
C LEU A 30 4.69 -5.03 1.63
N PRO A 31 5.48 -3.99 1.29
CA PRO A 31 6.28 -3.29 2.30
C PRO A 31 5.44 -2.69 3.44
N LEU A 32 4.21 -2.26 3.18
CA LEU A 32 3.31 -1.72 4.19
C LEU A 32 2.75 -2.82 5.09
N ILE A 33 2.36 -3.97 4.52
CA ILE A 33 2.00 -5.17 5.31
C ILE A 33 3.18 -5.56 6.21
N LEU A 34 4.39 -5.66 5.67
CA LEU A 34 5.58 -6.02 6.47
C LEU A 34 5.84 -5.03 7.60
N ARG A 35 5.74 -3.72 7.33
CA ARG A 35 5.98 -2.68 8.33
C ARG A 35 4.96 -2.66 9.47
N LEU A 36 3.69 -2.97 9.19
CA LEU A 36 2.64 -3.02 10.21
C LEU A 36 2.53 -4.38 10.92
N ASN A 37 3.32 -5.37 10.48
CA ASN A 37 3.41 -6.69 11.11
C ASN A 37 4.83 -7.02 11.58
N PRO A 38 5.50 -6.17 12.38
CA PRO A 38 6.87 -6.41 12.82
C PRO A 38 7.01 -7.61 13.77
N PHE A 39 5.88 -8.16 14.22
CA PHE A 39 5.78 -9.32 15.12
C PHE A 39 5.68 -10.67 14.36
N VAL A 40 5.50 -10.64 13.04
CA VAL A 40 5.40 -11.85 12.21
C VAL A 40 6.78 -12.29 11.77
N ASP A 41 7.11 -13.58 11.98
CA ASP A 41 8.29 -14.17 11.37
C ASP A 41 8.01 -14.56 9.93
N ILE A 42 8.44 -13.72 8.99
CA ILE A 42 8.21 -13.89 7.57
C ILE A 42 8.90 -15.13 6.98
N TYR A 43 9.92 -15.66 7.64
CA TYR A 43 10.61 -16.88 7.19
C TYR A 43 9.94 -18.14 7.71
N ASN A 44 8.97 -17.99 8.61
CA ASN A 44 8.26 -19.09 9.25
C ASN A 44 6.74 -18.83 9.35
N LEU A 45 6.14 -18.15 8.36
CA LEU A 45 4.71 -17.88 8.34
C LEU A 45 3.89 -19.18 8.36
N GLN A 46 3.02 -19.36 9.36
CA GLN A 46 2.21 -20.56 9.56
C GLN A 46 0.71 -20.32 9.34
N VAL A 47 0.00 -21.38 8.96
CA VAL A 47 -1.47 -21.38 8.98
C VAL A 47 -1.95 -21.11 10.41
N GLY A 48 -2.87 -20.16 10.55
CA GLY A 48 -3.38 -19.70 11.85
C GLY A 48 -2.67 -18.48 12.41
N ASP A 49 -1.55 -18.04 11.84
CA ASP A 49 -0.94 -16.76 12.21
C ASP A 49 -1.90 -15.61 11.91
N GLU A 50 -1.92 -14.60 12.77
CA GLU A 50 -2.73 -13.40 12.59
C GLU A 50 -1.87 -12.24 12.11
N ILE A 51 -2.34 -11.53 11.09
CA ILE A 51 -1.69 -10.33 10.55
C ILE A 51 -2.67 -9.17 10.42
N CYS A 52 -2.14 -7.96 10.57
CA CYS A 52 -2.81 -6.71 10.22
C CYS A 52 -2.72 -6.47 8.71
N ILE A 53 -3.87 -6.38 8.05
CA ILE A 53 -3.97 -5.78 6.72
C ILE A 53 -4.29 -4.30 6.88
N PRO A 54 -3.38 -3.38 6.49
CA PRO A 54 -3.60 -1.95 6.56
C PRO A 54 -4.81 -1.53 5.72
N VAL A 55 -5.71 -0.73 6.29
CA VAL A 55 -6.76 -0.04 5.54
C VAL A 55 -6.85 1.43 5.99
N ILE A 56 -7.02 2.35 5.04
CA ILE A 56 -7.11 3.80 5.33
C ILE A 56 -8.50 4.12 5.88
N GLU A 57 -8.58 4.89 6.98
CA GLU A 57 -9.84 5.43 7.47
C GLU A 57 -10.40 6.52 6.55
N GLY A 58 -11.66 6.38 6.10
CA GLY A 58 -12.34 7.39 5.30
C GLY A 58 -12.08 7.35 3.79
N ALA A 59 -11.29 6.40 3.28
CA ALA A 59 -11.12 6.21 1.84
C ALA A 59 -12.41 5.64 1.21
N SER A 60 -13.16 6.48 0.49
CA SER A 60 -14.28 6.06 -0.36
C SER A 60 -13.79 5.49 -1.69
N GLN A 61 -14.31 4.33 -2.08
CA GLN A 61 -13.90 3.48 -3.21
C GLN A 61 -13.72 4.17 -4.58
N ASP A 62 -14.31 5.34 -4.83
CA ASP A 62 -14.40 5.90 -6.19
C ASP A 62 -13.53 7.14 -6.47
N GLN A 63 -12.71 7.58 -5.52
CA GLN A 63 -11.99 8.86 -5.69
C GLN A 63 -10.54 8.68 -6.11
N VAL A 64 -10.29 8.88 -7.41
CA VAL A 64 -8.96 9.24 -7.91
C VAL A 64 -8.60 10.59 -7.28
N SER A 65 -7.58 10.60 -6.42
CA SER A 65 -7.10 11.82 -5.78
C SER A 65 -5.94 12.38 -6.60
N GLU A 66 -6.01 13.66 -6.99
CA GLU A 66 -4.84 14.33 -7.57
C GLU A 66 -3.84 14.67 -6.45
N TYR A 67 -2.58 14.26 -6.60
CA TYR A 67 -1.48 14.62 -5.71
C TYR A 67 -0.40 15.40 -6.45
N VAL A 68 0.06 16.52 -5.88
CA VAL A 68 1.24 17.23 -6.39
C VAL A 68 2.45 16.81 -5.57
N VAL A 69 3.46 16.23 -6.22
CA VAL A 69 4.70 15.80 -5.58
C VAL A 69 5.34 16.99 -4.87
N ALA A 70 5.58 16.87 -3.57
CA ALA A 70 6.21 17.90 -2.77
C ALA A 70 7.74 17.78 -2.77
N GLU A 71 8.43 18.83 -2.34
CA GLU A 71 9.87 18.75 -2.10
C GLU A 71 10.17 17.72 -1.01
N GLY A 72 11.11 16.79 -1.28
CA GLY A 72 11.47 15.71 -0.36
C GLY A 72 10.62 14.44 -0.49
N ASP A 73 9.60 14.42 -1.35
CA ASP A 73 8.91 13.18 -1.68
C ASP A 73 9.79 12.22 -2.48
N SER A 74 9.60 10.94 -2.21
CA SER A 74 10.11 9.83 -3.01
C SER A 74 8.94 9.00 -3.53
N VAL A 75 9.19 8.15 -4.53
CA VAL A 75 8.19 7.17 -5.00
C VAL A 75 7.65 6.37 -3.82
N GLN A 76 8.54 5.85 -2.97
CA GLN A 76 8.15 5.04 -1.83
C GLN A 76 7.25 5.79 -0.84
N THR A 77 7.55 7.05 -0.53
CA THR A 77 6.74 7.81 0.44
C THR A 77 5.34 8.11 -0.08
N VAL A 78 5.19 8.31 -1.39
CA VAL A 78 3.89 8.51 -2.04
C VAL A 78 3.10 7.19 -2.08
N LEU A 79 3.72 6.09 -2.52
CA LEU A 79 3.09 4.77 -2.57
C LEU A 79 2.57 4.34 -1.19
N ASP A 80 3.43 4.47 -0.18
CA ASP A 80 3.07 4.15 1.20
C ASP A 80 1.91 5.04 1.68
N LYS A 81 2.00 6.37 1.50
CA LYS A 81 1.00 7.35 1.95
C LYS A 81 -0.40 7.05 1.42
N TYR A 82 -0.49 6.64 0.16
CA TYR A 82 -1.77 6.36 -0.47
C TYR A 82 -2.13 4.86 -0.44
N ALA A 83 -1.30 4.02 0.19
CA ALA A 83 -1.44 2.57 0.20
C ALA A 83 -1.65 1.98 -1.20
N ILE A 84 -0.96 2.53 -2.20
CA ILE A 84 -1.01 2.06 -3.58
C ILE A 84 0.31 1.43 -3.97
N ASP A 85 0.28 0.45 -4.88
CA ASP A 85 1.49 -0.15 -5.40
C ASP A 85 2.06 0.66 -6.59
N MET A 86 3.31 0.34 -6.94
CA MET A 86 4.02 1.04 -8.02
C MET A 86 3.37 0.81 -9.39
N GLU A 87 2.76 -0.36 -9.59
CA GLU A 87 2.10 -0.72 -10.84
C GLU A 87 0.84 0.15 -11.03
N ASP A 88 0.04 0.30 -9.98
CA ASP A 88 -1.13 1.16 -9.95
C ASP A 88 -0.77 2.63 -10.18
N LEU A 89 0.28 3.13 -9.52
CA LEU A 89 0.75 4.49 -9.74
C LEU A 89 1.18 4.71 -11.20
N ILE A 90 1.92 3.77 -11.80
CA ILE A 90 2.40 3.89 -13.18
C ILE A 90 1.23 3.82 -14.18
N ARG A 91 0.33 2.84 -14.01
CA ARG A 91 -0.83 2.62 -14.90
C ARG A 91 -1.73 3.85 -14.97
N ASN A 92 -1.88 4.58 -13.87
CA ASN A 92 -2.76 5.75 -13.79
C ASN A 92 -2.12 7.07 -14.25
N ASN A 93 -0.78 7.10 -14.44
CA ASN A 93 -0.05 8.34 -14.71
C ASN A 93 0.77 8.33 -15.99
N SER A 94 0.78 7.23 -16.76
CA SER A 94 1.62 7.08 -17.95
C SER A 94 3.09 7.44 -17.71
N LEU A 95 3.59 7.21 -16.49
CA LEU A 95 4.94 7.61 -16.07
C LEU A 95 5.97 6.53 -16.41
N SER A 96 7.15 6.96 -16.84
CA SER A 96 8.35 6.12 -16.73
C SER A 96 8.78 6.10 -15.27
N ALA A 97 9.10 4.91 -14.73
CA ALA A 97 9.36 4.61 -13.31
C ALA A 97 10.41 5.48 -12.58
N MET A 98 11.08 6.42 -13.25
CA MET A 98 12.36 6.99 -12.83
C MET A 98 12.40 8.51 -12.56
N MET A 99 11.27 9.24 -12.50
CA MET A 99 11.34 10.62 -12.00
C MET A 99 10.04 11.14 -11.40
N LEU A 100 9.93 11.09 -10.07
CA LEU A 100 9.05 11.98 -9.32
C LEU A 100 9.83 13.25 -9.00
N LEU A 101 9.66 14.27 -9.84
CA LEU A 101 10.15 15.62 -9.56
C LEU A 101 9.09 16.38 -8.75
N PRO A 102 9.50 17.25 -7.81
CA PRO A 102 8.57 18.17 -7.16
C PRO A 102 7.75 18.96 -8.20
N GLY A 103 6.45 19.08 -7.95
CA GLY A 103 5.50 19.76 -8.84
C GLY A 103 4.79 18.86 -9.87
N ILE A 104 5.19 17.60 -10.02
CA ILE A 104 4.45 16.64 -10.87
C ILE A 104 3.08 16.35 -10.26
N LYS A 105 2.04 16.36 -11.08
CA LYS A 105 0.70 15.89 -10.71
C LYS A 105 0.60 14.37 -10.93
N LEU A 106 0.13 13.67 -9.91
CA LEU A 106 -0.14 12.24 -9.91
C LEU A 106 -1.63 11.99 -9.69
N ASN A 107 -2.24 11.22 -10.57
CA ASN A 107 -3.51 10.54 -10.39
C ASN A 107 -3.26 9.36 -9.45
N ILE A 108 -3.68 9.49 -8.19
CA ILE A 108 -3.60 8.43 -7.20
C ILE A 108 -4.91 7.63 -7.29
N PRO A 109 -4.87 6.36 -7.75
CA PRO A 109 -6.05 5.51 -7.70
C PRO A 109 -6.45 5.21 -6.25
N ASN A 110 -7.76 5.01 -6.01
CA ASN A 110 -8.23 4.51 -4.72
C ASN A 110 -8.24 2.99 -4.78
N ASN A 111 -7.48 2.33 -3.91
CA ASN A 111 -7.30 0.89 -3.95
C ASN A 111 -8.34 0.22 -3.04
N ASN A 112 -9.54 -0.05 -3.56
CA ASN A 112 -10.57 -0.82 -2.86
C ASN A 112 -11.49 -1.63 -3.80
N ASP A 113 -11.02 -2.10 -4.96
CA ASP A 113 -11.74 -3.11 -5.78
C ASP A 113 -11.11 -4.49 -5.67
#